data_AF-A0A1X7SB53-F1
#
_entry.id   AF-A0A1X7SB53-F1
#
_cell.length_a   1.000
_cell.length_b   1.000
_cell.length_c   1.000
_cell.angle_alpha   90.00
_cell.angle_beta   90.00
_cell.angle_gamma   90.00
#
_symmetry.space_group_name_H-M   'P 1'
#
loop_
_entity.id
_entity.type
_entity.pdbx_description
1 polymer ?
#
loop_
_entity_poly.entity_id
_entity_poly.type
_entity_poly.pdbx_seq_one_letter_code
_entity_poly.pdbx_strand_id
1 'polypeptide(L)'
;MRSSWTPLGPPVSQDRIITSFPKWYTPDACLQLKEHFHSRVSTACQHRNTGTAGLRLSKVVVVGDLYVGKTSLIHRLCKNVFDHDYKATIGVDFEIERFEI
;
A
#
# COMPACT_ATOMS: atom_id res chain seq x y z
N MET A 1 23.60 17.01 30.79
CA MET A 1 23.82 18.39 30.30
C MET A 1 22.84 18.64 29.16
N ARG A 2 21.81 19.49 29.36
CA ARG A 2 20.88 19.86 28.29
C ARG A 2 21.51 21.00 27.51
N SER A 3 21.94 20.75 26.28
CA SER A 3 22.39 21.80 25.36
C SER A 3 21.19 22.67 25.00
N SER A 4 21.21 23.93 25.42
CA SER A 4 20.23 24.96 25.07
C SER A 4 20.48 25.44 23.64
N TRP A 5 19.97 24.70 22.66
CA TRP A 5 19.82 25.22 21.30
C TRP A 5 18.51 26.01 21.23
N THR A 6 18.60 27.31 21.06
CA THR A 6 17.44 28.13 20.67
C THR A 6 17.01 27.70 19.26
N PRO A 7 15.77 27.23 19.06
CA PRO A 7 15.29 26.86 17.73
C PRO A 7 15.22 28.13 16.86
N LEU A 8 16.07 28.21 15.85
CA LEU A 8 16.00 29.24 14.81
C LEU A 8 14.91 28.81 13.81
N GLY A 9 13.66 29.12 14.11
CA GLY A 9 12.54 28.86 13.21
C GLY A 9 11.18 29.13 13.85
N PRO A 10 10.12 29.27 13.04
CA PRO A 10 8.75 29.31 13.56
C PRO A 10 8.47 28.06 14.42
N PRO A 11 7.65 28.18 15.48
CA PRO A 11 7.37 27.07 16.37
C PRO A 11 6.82 25.88 15.59
N VAL A 12 7.45 24.72 15.77
CA VAL A 12 6.99 23.46 15.21
C VAL A 12 5.68 23.09 15.90
N SER A 13 4.64 22.84 15.12
CA SER A 13 3.34 22.40 15.63
C SER A 13 3.50 21.10 16.45
N GLN A 14 2.75 20.96 17.55
CA GLN A 14 2.94 19.87 18.52
C GLN A 14 2.75 18.47 17.92
N ASP A 15 1.92 18.34 16.88
CA ASP A 15 1.70 17.11 16.10
C ASP A 15 2.93 16.68 15.27
N ARG A 16 3.91 17.56 15.10
CA ARG A 16 5.16 17.30 14.36
C ARG A 16 6.36 17.05 15.26
N ILE A 17 6.17 17.06 16.58
CA ILE A 17 7.22 16.76 17.56
C ILE A 17 7.15 15.27 17.89
N ILE A 18 8.14 14.50 17.40
CA ILE A 18 8.27 13.09 17.73
C ILE A 18 8.88 12.99 19.14
N THR A 19 8.03 12.81 20.15
CA THR A 19 8.46 12.64 21.56
C THR A 19 8.91 11.22 21.89
N SER A 20 8.54 10.26 21.04
CA SER A 20 8.97 8.87 21.13
C SER A 20 9.09 8.28 19.73
N PHE A 21 10.16 7.52 19.48
CA PHE A 21 10.26 6.78 18.24
C PHE A 21 9.22 5.66 18.24
N PRO A 22 8.56 5.39 17.10
CA PRO A 22 7.79 4.16 16.97
C PRO A 22 8.70 2.97 17.25
N LYS A 23 8.14 1.91 17.85
CA LYS A 23 8.91 0.69 18.09
C LYS A 23 9.57 0.27 16.77
N TRP A 24 10.86 -0.02 16.84
CA TRP A 24 11.61 -0.68 15.76
C TRP A 24 10.81 -1.83 15.13
N TYR A 25 11.05 -2.03 13.84
CA TYR A 25 10.39 -3.05 13.03
C TYR A 25 10.44 -4.42 13.72
N THR A 26 9.28 -4.96 14.09
CA THR A 26 9.17 -6.31 14.68
C THR A 26 8.88 -7.34 13.60
N PRO A 27 9.46 -8.55 13.68
CA PRO A 27 9.12 -9.65 12.77
C PRO A 27 7.61 -9.94 12.68
N ASP A 28 6.87 -9.74 13.77
CA ASP A 28 5.41 -9.92 13.81
C ASP A 28 4.63 -8.90 12.95
N ALA A 29 5.26 -7.76 12.64
CA ALA A 29 4.72 -6.75 11.74
C ALA A 29 5.03 -7.05 10.26
N CYS A 30 5.92 -8.00 9.97
CA CYS A 30 6.21 -8.44 8.60
C CYS A 30 5.00 -9.17 8.01
N LEU A 31 4.24 -8.51 7.13
CA LEU A 31 3.17 -9.17 6.38
C LEU A 31 3.69 -10.36 5.54
N GLN A 32 4.95 -10.31 5.11
CA GLN A 32 5.60 -11.37 4.33
C GLN A 32 5.87 -12.65 5.13
N LEU A 33 5.92 -12.58 6.46
CA LEU A 33 6.14 -13.75 7.32
C LEU A 33 4.82 -14.39 7.77
N LYS A 34 3.66 -13.82 7.42
CA LYS A 34 2.36 -14.38 7.77
C LYS A 34 1.93 -15.41 6.73
N GLU A 35 1.72 -16.64 7.17
CA GLU A 35 1.24 -17.73 6.30
C GLU A 35 -0.23 -17.54 5.88
N HIS A 36 -1.00 -16.79 6.67
CA HIS A 36 -2.43 -16.61 6.46
C HIS A 36 -2.84 -15.14 6.57
N PHE A 37 -3.85 -14.76 5.79
CA PHE A 37 -4.50 -13.47 5.94
C PHE A 37 -5.05 -13.31 7.36
N HIS A 38 -5.08 -12.07 7.84
CA HIS A 38 -5.64 -11.73 9.15
C HIS A 38 -7.05 -12.34 9.30
N SER A 39 -7.38 -12.86 10.49
CA SER A 39 -8.67 -13.56 10.75
C SER A 39 -9.88 -12.81 10.20
N ARG A 40 -9.96 -11.49 10.47
CA ARG A 40 -10.98 -10.59 9.89
C ARG A 40 -11.14 -10.67 8.36
N VAL A 41 -10.05 -10.80 7.60
CA VAL A 41 -10.08 -10.94 6.14
C VAL A 41 -10.62 -12.32 5.75
N SER A 42 -10.09 -13.38 6.38
CA SER A 42 -10.55 -14.75 6.15
C SER A 42 -12.04 -14.92 6.45
N THR A 43 -12.50 -14.43 7.61
CA THR A 43 -13.91 -14.44 8.00
C THR A 43 -14.77 -13.63 7.03
N ALA A 44 -14.30 -12.47 6.55
CA ALA A 44 -15.04 -11.67 5.58
C ALA A 44 -15.19 -12.38 4.22
N CYS A 45 -14.18 -13.11 3.75
CA CYS A 45 -14.26 -13.90 2.52
C CYS A 45 -15.15 -15.15 2.67
N GLN A 46 -15.20 -15.75 3.87
CA GLN A 46 -16.04 -16.93 4.14
C GLN A 46 -17.54 -16.58 4.24
N HIS A 47 -17.88 -15.38 4.71
CA HIS A 47 -19.25 -14.92 4.73
C HIS A 47 -19.65 -14.50 3.31
N ARG A 48 -20.27 -15.42 2.56
CA ARG A 48 -20.89 -15.22 1.23
C ARG A 48 -22.10 -14.26 1.24
N ASN A 49 -22.03 -13.17 2.00
CA ASN A 49 -23.05 -12.12 2.04
C ASN A 49 -22.82 -11.10 0.92
N THR A 50 -22.64 -11.61 -0.31
CA THR A 50 -22.52 -10.82 -1.56
C THR A 50 -23.87 -10.26 -2.04
N GLY A 51 -24.98 -10.60 -1.38
CA GLY A 51 -26.33 -10.19 -1.80
C GLY A 51 -26.71 -8.73 -1.54
N THR A 52 -25.90 -7.96 -0.79
CA THR A 52 -26.23 -6.55 -0.46
C THR A 52 -25.02 -5.65 -0.21
N ALA A 53 -23.81 -6.14 -0.48
CA ALA A 53 -22.61 -5.31 -0.51
C ALA A 53 -22.44 -4.80 -1.94
N GLY A 54 -22.87 -3.56 -2.21
CA GLY A 54 -22.56 -2.88 -3.47
C GLY A 54 -21.07 -3.04 -3.80
N LEU A 55 -20.75 -3.14 -5.10
CA LEU A 55 -19.39 -3.34 -5.63
C LEU A 55 -18.33 -2.66 -4.73
N ARG A 56 -17.58 -3.46 -3.97
CA ARG A 56 -16.56 -2.94 -3.05
C ARG A 56 -15.39 -2.43 -3.88
N LEU A 57 -15.41 -1.13 -4.20
CA LEU A 57 -14.31 -0.49 -4.89
C LEU A 57 -13.06 -0.52 -4.01
N SER A 58 -12.04 -1.22 -4.46
CA SER A 58 -10.73 -1.24 -3.83
C SER A 58 -9.77 -0.37 -4.65
N LYS A 59 -9.08 0.56 -4.00
CA LYS A 59 -8.04 1.39 -4.62
C LYS A 59 -6.68 0.82 -4.25
N VAL A 60 -5.88 0.46 -5.25
CA VAL A 60 -4.54 -0.10 -5.07
C VAL A 60 -3.54 0.82 -5.77
N VAL A 61 -2.43 1.11 -5.09
CA VAL A 61 -1.32 1.89 -5.65
C VAL A 61 -0.06 1.02 -5.59
N VAL A 62 0.58 0.82 -6.74
CA VAL A 62 1.81 0.02 -6.85
C VAL A 62 3.01 0.96 -6.89
N VAL A 63 3.92 0.83 -5.94
CA VAL A 63 5.10 1.71 -5.77
C VAL A 63 6.38 0.90 -5.87
N GLY A 64 7.44 1.52 -6.41
CA GLY A 64 8.76 0.91 -6.61
C GLY A 64 9.58 1.67 -7.65
N ASP A 65 10.86 1.33 -7.79
CA ASP A 65 11.82 2.02 -8.65
C ASP A 65 11.46 1.96 -10.14
N LEU A 66 12.16 2.75 -10.95
CA LEU A 66 11.99 2.72 -12.40
C LEU A 66 12.35 1.32 -12.95
N TYR A 67 11.62 0.87 -13.98
CA TYR A 67 11.84 -0.42 -14.68
C TYR A 67 11.65 -1.72 -13.87
N VAL A 68 11.21 -1.68 -12.61
CA VAL A 68 10.93 -2.92 -11.82
C VAL A 68 9.67 -3.70 -12.27
N GLY A 69 9.02 -3.31 -13.37
CA GLY A 69 7.89 -4.05 -13.95
C GLY A 69 6.52 -3.77 -13.32
N LYS A 70 6.35 -2.66 -12.57
CA LYS A 70 5.07 -2.29 -11.93
C LYS A 70 3.88 -2.33 -12.91
N THR A 71 4.04 -1.69 -14.06
CA THR A 71 2.96 -1.62 -15.05
C THR A 71 2.76 -2.94 -15.79
N SER A 72 3.84 -3.67 -16.06
CA SER A 72 3.76 -5.02 -16.61
C SER A 72 2.98 -5.97 -15.69
N LEU A 73 3.14 -5.83 -14.36
CA LEU A 73 2.38 -6.57 -13.37
C LEU A 73 0.88 -6.20 -13.42
N ILE A 74 0.56 -4.91 -13.48
CA ILE A 74 -0.83 -4.45 -13.58
C ILE A 74 -1.47 -4.95 -14.90
N HIS A 75 -0.78 -4.81 -16.03
CA HIS A 75 -1.28 -5.31 -17.32
C HIS A 75 -1.44 -6.82 -17.35
N ARG A 76 -0.53 -7.57 -16.72
CA ARG A 76 -0.69 -9.03 -16.58
C ARG A 76 -1.94 -9.35 -15.75
N LEU A 77 -2.20 -8.60 -14.68
CA LEU A 77 -3.35 -8.84 -13.82
C LEU A 77 -4.67 -8.50 -14.52
N CYS A 78 -4.79 -7.32 -15.13
CA CYS A 78 -6.06 -6.83 -15.69
C CYS A 78 -6.31 -7.33 -17.12
N LYS A 79 -5.26 -7.43 -17.94
CA LYS A 79 -5.38 -7.72 -19.38
C LYS A 79 -4.84 -9.09 -19.77
N ASN A 80 -4.14 -9.78 -18.86
CA ASN A 80 -3.42 -11.03 -19.12
C ASN A 80 -2.43 -10.97 -20.30
N VAL A 81 -1.83 -9.80 -20.55
CA VAL A 81 -0.83 -9.58 -21.61
C VAL A 81 0.51 -9.21 -20.98
N PHE A 82 1.59 -9.63 -21.64
CA PHE A 82 2.93 -9.09 -21.39
C PHE A 82 3.44 -8.44 -22.68
N ASP A 83 3.56 -7.12 -22.65
CA ASP A 83 4.04 -6.34 -23.78
C ASP A 83 5.52 -6.01 -23.56
N HIS A 84 6.36 -6.46 -24.50
CA HIS A 84 7.79 -6.19 -24.47
C HIS A 84 8.10 -4.73 -24.83
N ASP A 85 7.26 -4.09 -25.65
CA ASP A 85 7.47 -2.71 -26.12
C ASP A 85 6.81 -1.68 -25.21
N TYR A 86 6.57 -2.09 -23.95
CA TYR A 86 5.97 -1.26 -22.91
C TYR A 86 6.74 0.06 -22.73
N LYS A 87 6.01 1.16 -22.89
CA LYS A 87 6.54 2.53 -22.70
C LYS A 87 6.55 2.89 -21.23
N ALA A 88 7.56 3.64 -20.80
CA ALA A 88 7.66 4.09 -19.40
C ALA A 88 6.38 4.82 -18.96
N THR A 89 5.96 4.60 -17.71
CA THR A 89 4.84 5.34 -17.11
C THR A 89 5.23 6.82 -16.97
N ILE A 90 4.53 7.70 -17.67
CA ILE A 90 4.72 9.15 -17.53
C ILE A 90 3.78 9.63 -16.42
N GLY A 91 4.32 9.93 -15.24
CA GLY A 91 3.52 10.31 -14.09
C GLY A 91 2.81 9.11 -13.45
N VAL A 92 1.48 9.05 -13.56
CA VAL A 92 0.64 8.01 -12.94
C VAL A 92 -0.33 7.45 -13.98
N ASP A 93 -0.49 6.12 -13.99
CA ASP A 93 -1.44 5.41 -14.83
C ASP A 93 -2.52 4.72 -13.99
N PHE A 94 -3.70 4.49 -14.57
CA PHE A 94 -4.86 3.93 -13.89
C PHE A 94 -5.46 2.78 -14.68
N GLU A 95 -5.61 1.65 -14.01
CA GLU A 95 -6.31 0.47 -14.53
C GLU A 95 -7.46 0.11 -13.60
N ILE A 96 -8.62 -0.19 -14.18
CA ILE A 96 -9.83 -0.56 -13.45
C ILE A 96 -10.28 -1.93 -13.95
N GLU A 97 -10.28 -2.91 -13.05
CA GLU A 97 -10.69 -4.27 -13.36
C GLU A 97 -11.71 -4.76 -12.34
N ARG A 98 -12.67 -5.57 -12.80
CA ARG A 98 -13.67 -6.20 -11.93
C ARG A 98 -13.21 -7.62 -11.61
N PHE A 99 -13.05 -7.90 -10.32
CA PHE A 99 -12.71 -9.23 -9.84
C PHE A 99 -13.87 -9.84 -9.05
N GLU A 100 -14.08 -11.14 -9.24
CA GLU A 100 -14.87 -11.97 -8.34
C GLU A 100 -13.91 -12.68 -7.38
N ILE A 101 -14.21 -12.65 -6.08
CA ILE A 101 -13.44 -13.33 -5.02
C ILE A 101 -14.21 -14.53 -4.53
#